data_AF-A0A521X767-F1
#
_entry.id   AF-A0A521X767-F1
#
_cell.length_a   1.000
_cell.length_b   1.000
_cell.length_c   1.000
_cell.angle_alpha   90.00
_cell.angle_beta   90.00
_cell.angle_gamma   90.00
#
_symmetry.space_group_name_H-M   'P 1'
#
loop_
_entity.id
_entity.type
_entity.pdbx_description
1 polymer ?
#
loop_
_entity_poly.entity_id
_entity_poly.type
_entity_poly.pdbx_seq_one_letter_code
_entity_poly.pdbx_strand_id
1 'polypeptide(L)'
;MFVGAINDKMRKYLASEKESFRGKNISVIASGNFTSEQILSGVAQSIYSSDISLYSYVLGCYFTGIRPALVVNEPAWEHVMKFDNERLTAAMVVILAIAEFWKQKNDYQKRMCGHYLRNFDACVDKALDKLRKAKAKVKVDRYFHMDAGEMIERAISEGRTIFSFLPTYKGGYERIFKVYETFFSYPNTNYSVIDDKRYKELHDSIVESRCGYFIYADRKLYSNPTTMLAGNNRKDIFVYTNCIEKKKFFSAPALNEEIKNFKLLTDEDVITKDSVVTIQRTTNNVINHYRNLFLAKKVAKVANGVFCFLVFLNEKLFGFLIYDKLKFKHSSGGLFLLSDFVVKTKHKRLSKLVICIAKATDVIRVIEESSLQMFYGLTTAVFTKNAVSMKYRGEWELYKRNEDNLVYVTGIKQRTTQQEFSHWYEKHYSAASR
;
A
#
# COMPACT_ATOMS: atom_id res chain seq x y z
N MET A 1 -13.78 -1.09 3.93
CA MET A 1 -12.73 -1.02 4.98
C MET A 1 -12.84 0.36 5.59
N PHE A 2 -13.14 0.47 6.89
CA PHE A 2 -13.46 1.74 7.53
C PHE A 2 -12.30 2.76 7.42
N VAL A 3 -12.65 4.02 7.16
CA VAL A 3 -11.72 5.16 7.08
C VAL A 3 -11.40 5.58 8.52
N GLY A 4 -10.14 5.46 8.94
CA GLY A 4 -9.71 5.70 10.33
C GLY A 4 -8.92 4.54 10.96
N ALA A 5 -8.73 3.43 10.24
CA ALA A 5 -7.81 2.37 10.67
C ALA A 5 -6.35 2.74 10.35
N ILE A 6 -5.48 2.73 11.37
CA ILE A 6 -4.03 2.78 11.14
C ILE A 6 -3.58 1.55 10.35
N ASN A 7 -2.67 1.74 9.38
CA ASN A 7 -2.25 0.65 8.51
C ASN A 7 -1.32 -0.36 9.22
N ASP A 8 -1.07 -1.52 8.59
CA ASP A 8 -0.26 -2.60 9.19
C ASP A 8 1.14 -2.18 9.63
N LYS A 9 1.81 -1.33 8.85
CA LYS A 9 3.15 -0.85 9.19
C LYS A 9 3.10 0.00 10.45
N MET A 10 2.10 0.88 10.53
CA MET A 10 1.87 1.74 11.68
C MET A 10 1.49 0.93 12.91
N ARG A 11 0.63 -0.10 12.78
CA ARG A 11 0.33 -1.04 13.86
C ARG A 11 1.58 -1.70 14.41
N LYS A 12 2.46 -2.21 13.54
CA LYS A 12 3.72 -2.87 13.94
C LYS A 12 4.66 -1.90 14.64
N TYR A 13 4.80 -0.68 14.11
CA TYR A 13 5.62 0.36 14.72
C TYR A 13 5.08 0.78 16.10
N LEU A 14 3.79 1.07 16.23
CA LEU A 14 3.22 1.40 17.55
C LEU A 14 3.38 0.23 18.53
N ALA A 15 3.20 -1.01 18.07
CA ALA A 15 3.39 -2.18 18.92
C ALA A 15 4.85 -2.36 19.37
N SER A 16 5.85 -1.99 18.55
CA SER A 16 7.27 -2.06 18.95
C SER A 16 7.66 -0.96 19.94
N GLU A 17 6.99 0.18 19.90
CA GLU A 17 7.28 1.32 20.77
C GLU A 17 6.31 1.46 21.95
N LYS A 18 5.33 0.57 22.08
CA LYS A 18 4.22 0.67 23.06
C LYS A 18 4.69 0.84 24.50
N GLU A 19 5.84 0.27 24.85
CA GLU A 19 6.44 0.36 26.18
C GLU A 19 6.78 1.80 26.59
N SER A 20 7.04 2.68 25.63
CA SER A 20 7.25 4.12 25.87
C SER A 20 5.99 4.84 26.39
N PHE A 21 4.84 4.16 26.37
CA PHE A 21 3.55 4.66 26.84
C PHE A 21 3.06 3.94 28.11
N ARG A 22 3.92 3.11 28.72
CA ARG A 22 3.59 2.38 29.95
C ARG A 22 3.21 3.35 31.08
N GLY A 23 2.08 3.08 31.73
CA GLY A 23 1.61 3.88 32.87
C GLY A 23 1.13 5.29 32.52
N LYS A 24 1.01 5.66 31.22
CA LYS A 24 0.51 6.97 30.82
C LYS A 24 -1.01 6.98 30.72
N ASN A 25 -1.61 8.13 31.02
CA ASN A 25 -3.00 8.45 30.67
C ASN A 25 -3.03 8.95 29.22
N ILE A 26 -3.76 8.27 28.35
CA ILE A 26 -3.72 8.49 26.91
C ILE A 26 -5.06 8.98 26.39
N SER A 27 -5.05 10.08 25.64
CA SER A 27 -6.18 10.58 24.87
C SER A 27 -6.00 10.24 23.39
N VAL A 28 -6.84 9.36 22.83
CA VAL A 28 -6.85 9.02 21.40
C VAL A 28 -7.93 9.85 20.69
N ILE A 29 -7.51 10.63 19.69
CA ILE A 29 -8.37 11.51 18.91
C ILE A 29 -8.56 10.92 17.52
N ALA A 30 -9.82 10.90 17.06
CA ALA A 30 -10.24 10.26 15.80
C ALA A 30 -9.95 8.75 15.81
N SER A 31 -10.55 8.07 16.80
CA SER A 31 -10.28 6.68 17.18
C SER A 31 -10.61 5.64 16.09
N GLY A 32 -11.58 5.93 15.22
CA GLY A 32 -12.00 5.06 14.12
C GLY A 32 -12.34 3.63 14.58
N ASN A 33 -11.47 2.68 14.21
CA ASN A 33 -11.62 1.26 14.57
C ASN A 33 -11.01 0.88 15.93
N PHE A 34 -10.63 1.85 16.76
CA PHE A 34 -10.01 1.63 18.07
C PHE A 34 -8.73 0.76 17.99
N THR A 35 -8.00 0.88 16.88
CA THR A 35 -6.85 0.00 16.60
C THR A 35 -5.62 0.41 17.41
N SER A 36 -5.46 1.69 17.71
CA SER A 36 -4.37 2.16 18.58
C SER A 36 -4.59 1.73 20.03
N GLU A 37 -5.84 1.77 20.47
CA GLU A 37 -6.31 1.39 21.78
C GLU A 37 -6.06 -0.10 22.00
N GLN A 38 -6.36 -0.95 21.02
CA GLN A 38 -6.01 -2.39 21.06
C GLN A 38 -4.53 -2.64 21.35
N ILE A 39 -3.63 -1.79 20.83
CA ILE A 39 -2.19 -1.93 21.01
C ILE A 39 -1.76 -1.39 22.39
N LEU A 40 -2.36 -0.29 22.83
CA LEU A 40 -2.00 0.45 24.04
C LEU A 40 -2.64 -0.12 25.32
N SER A 41 -3.73 -0.89 25.20
CA SER A 41 -4.51 -1.39 26.34
C SER A 41 -3.71 -2.22 27.34
N GLY A 42 -2.64 -2.89 26.90
CA GLY A 42 -1.78 -3.70 27.76
C GLY A 42 -0.67 -2.93 28.48
N VAL A 43 -0.52 -1.62 28.22
CA VAL A 43 0.59 -0.80 28.76
C VAL A 43 0.11 0.53 29.35
N ALA A 44 -0.91 1.17 28.78
CA ALA A 44 -1.44 2.44 29.25
C ALA A 44 -2.12 2.30 30.63
N GLN A 45 -2.05 3.36 31.45
CA GLN A 45 -2.79 3.41 32.71
C GLN A 45 -4.29 3.55 32.43
N SER A 46 -4.66 4.56 31.64
CA SER A 46 -6.04 4.80 31.20
C SER A 46 -6.07 5.30 29.76
N ILE A 47 -7.13 4.94 29.03
CA ILE A 47 -7.37 5.28 27.63
C ILE A 47 -8.69 6.02 27.52
N TYR A 48 -8.62 7.23 26.97
CA TYR A 48 -9.74 8.12 26.69
C TYR A 48 -9.84 8.29 25.19
N SER A 49 -10.90 7.80 24.57
CA SER A 49 -11.05 7.82 23.11
C SER A 49 -12.10 8.82 22.67
N SER A 50 -11.89 9.50 21.55
CA SER A 50 -12.92 10.34 20.93
C SER A 50 -13.03 10.14 19.42
N ASP A 51 -14.24 10.39 18.91
CA ASP A 51 -14.56 10.45 17.49
C ASP A 51 -15.95 11.08 17.28
N ILE A 52 -16.22 11.56 16.08
CA ILE A 52 -17.50 12.14 15.65
C ILE A 52 -18.32 11.20 14.77
N SER A 53 -17.75 10.11 14.26
CA SER A 53 -18.49 9.22 13.37
C SER A 53 -19.50 8.35 14.11
N LEU A 54 -20.67 8.07 13.50
CA LEU A 54 -21.62 7.09 14.02
C LEU A 54 -20.98 5.71 14.27
N TYR A 55 -20.09 5.29 13.37
CA TYR A 55 -19.40 4.01 13.51
C TYR A 55 -18.55 3.95 14.79
N SER A 56 -17.70 4.95 15.00
CA SER A 56 -16.86 5.04 16.20
C SER A 56 -17.69 5.30 17.45
N TYR A 57 -18.80 6.04 17.35
CA TYR A 57 -19.74 6.27 18.45
C TYR A 57 -20.30 4.96 18.99
N VAL A 58 -20.83 4.12 18.10
CA VAL A 58 -21.39 2.81 18.47
C VAL A 58 -20.32 1.90 19.08
N LEU A 59 -19.11 1.86 18.50
CA LEU A 59 -18.01 1.08 19.05
C LEU A 59 -17.52 1.62 20.40
N GLY A 60 -17.43 2.94 20.56
CA GLY A 60 -17.01 3.58 21.81
C GLY A 60 -17.98 3.29 22.95
N CYS A 61 -19.29 3.38 22.68
CA CYS A 61 -20.33 2.93 23.61
C CYS A 61 -20.16 1.44 23.97
N TYR A 62 -19.95 0.57 22.97
CA TYR A 62 -19.74 -0.86 23.20
C TYR A 62 -18.53 -1.17 24.11
N PHE A 63 -17.38 -0.53 23.88
CA PHE A 63 -16.17 -0.74 24.69
C PHE A 63 -16.28 -0.17 26.10
N THR A 64 -17.12 0.84 26.31
CA THR A 64 -17.39 1.44 27.62
C THR A 64 -18.60 0.83 28.33
N GLY A 65 -19.26 -0.16 27.72
CA GLY A 65 -20.45 -0.81 28.28
C GLY A 65 -21.73 0.04 28.24
N ILE A 66 -21.70 1.19 27.56
CA ILE A 66 -22.84 2.09 27.40
C ILE A 66 -23.66 1.63 26.19
N ARG A 67 -24.99 1.71 26.27
CA ARG A 67 -25.85 1.51 25.10
C ARG A 67 -25.89 2.80 24.28
N PRO A 68 -25.61 2.78 22.97
CA PRO A 68 -25.65 4.00 22.15
C PRO A 68 -27.08 4.53 22.07
N ALA A 69 -27.23 5.85 22.16
CA ALA A 69 -28.51 6.53 21.96
C ALA A 69 -28.72 6.72 20.46
N LEU A 70 -29.58 5.89 19.86
CA LEU A 70 -29.86 5.91 18.43
C LEU A 70 -31.36 6.09 18.19
N VAL A 71 -31.70 6.88 17.18
CA VAL A 71 -33.06 6.98 16.63
C VAL A 71 -33.02 6.42 15.21
N VAL A 72 -33.93 5.51 14.90
CA VAL A 72 -34.01 4.89 13.57
C VAL A 72 -34.73 5.84 12.63
N ASN A 73 -34.08 6.19 11.51
CA ASN A 73 -34.68 7.00 10.45
C ASN A 73 -35.20 6.14 9.29
N GLU A 74 -34.64 4.95 9.11
CA GLU A 74 -35.02 3.99 8.06
C GLU A 74 -35.79 2.81 8.69
N PRO A 75 -37.12 2.70 8.49
CA PRO A 75 -37.97 1.72 9.15
C PRO A 75 -37.51 0.27 9.00
N ALA A 76 -36.82 -0.07 7.90
CA ALA A 76 -36.27 -1.40 7.70
C ALA A 76 -35.35 -1.86 8.85
N TRP A 77 -34.77 -0.94 9.62
CA TRP A 77 -33.85 -1.22 10.72
C TRP A 77 -34.48 -1.16 12.11
N GLU A 78 -35.77 -0.87 12.27
CA GLU A 78 -36.41 -0.75 13.61
C GLU A 78 -36.24 -2.00 14.48
N HIS A 79 -36.27 -3.17 13.85
CA HIS A 79 -36.12 -4.45 14.53
C HIS A 79 -34.81 -4.59 15.32
N VAL A 80 -33.72 -3.96 14.87
CA VAL A 80 -32.41 -4.08 15.54
C VAL A 80 -32.37 -3.34 16.88
N MET A 81 -33.26 -2.37 17.10
CA MET A 81 -33.35 -1.65 18.38
C MET A 81 -33.84 -2.54 19.52
N LYS A 82 -34.46 -3.69 19.21
CA LYS A 82 -34.86 -4.71 20.18
C LYS A 82 -33.71 -5.60 20.65
N PHE A 83 -32.56 -5.55 19.97
CA PHE A 83 -31.39 -6.34 20.34
C PHE A 83 -30.77 -5.87 21.65
N ASP A 84 -30.06 -6.77 22.34
CA ASP A 84 -29.16 -6.39 23.42
C ASP A 84 -28.02 -5.48 22.90
N ASN A 85 -27.22 -4.91 23.81
CA ASN A 85 -26.20 -3.93 23.40
C ASN A 85 -25.12 -4.52 22.47
N GLU A 86 -24.71 -5.78 22.71
CA GLU A 86 -23.65 -6.40 21.91
C GLU A 86 -24.14 -6.71 20.50
N ARG A 87 -25.31 -7.33 20.39
CA ARG A 87 -25.93 -7.68 19.10
C ARG A 87 -26.37 -6.44 18.35
N LEU A 88 -26.82 -5.38 19.04
CA LEU A 88 -27.07 -4.07 18.42
C LEU A 88 -25.78 -3.51 17.81
N THR A 89 -24.67 -3.50 18.54
CA THR A 89 -23.39 -2.99 18.02
C THR A 89 -22.93 -3.80 16.80
N ALA A 90 -23.04 -5.13 16.86
CA ALA A 90 -22.74 -6.01 15.73
C ALA A 90 -23.63 -5.73 14.51
N ALA A 91 -24.94 -5.56 14.73
CA ALA A 91 -25.89 -5.18 13.70
C ALA A 91 -25.53 -3.84 13.06
N MET A 92 -25.20 -2.83 13.86
CA MET A 92 -24.77 -1.52 13.36
C MET A 92 -23.52 -1.61 12.49
N VAL A 93 -22.50 -2.40 12.88
CA VAL A 93 -21.32 -2.63 12.05
C VAL A 93 -21.68 -3.22 10.69
N VAL A 94 -22.64 -4.15 10.64
CA VAL A 94 -23.14 -4.77 9.40
C VAL A 94 -23.94 -3.76 8.57
N ILE A 95 -24.86 -3.01 9.18
CA ILE A 95 -25.69 -2.01 8.49
C ILE A 95 -24.82 -0.91 7.86
N LEU A 96 -23.79 -0.45 8.57
CA LEU A 96 -22.85 0.53 8.05
C LEU A 96 -21.99 -0.02 6.90
N ALA A 97 -21.77 -1.33 6.82
CA ALA A 97 -21.17 -1.98 5.65
C ALA A 97 -22.18 -2.10 4.48
N ILE A 98 -23.47 -2.34 4.76
CA ILE A 98 -24.55 -2.35 3.77
C ILE A 98 -24.72 -0.97 3.13
N ALA A 99 -24.55 0.10 3.91
CA ALA A 99 -24.65 1.49 3.48
C ALA A 99 -23.83 1.81 2.22
N GLU A 100 -22.64 1.20 2.07
CA GLU A 100 -21.76 1.36 0.89
C GLU A 100 -22.44 0.94 -0.42
N PHE A 101 -23.41 0.02 -0.35
CA PHE A 101 -24.11 -0.58 -1.49
C PHE A 101 -25.58 -0.16 -1.58
N TRP A 102 -26.09 0.63 -0.62
CA TRP A 102 -27.51 0.92 -0.48
C TRP A 102 -28.13 1.59 -1.70
N LYS A 103 -27.39 2.47 -2.37
CA LYS A 103 -27.85 3.18 -3.58
C LYS A 103 -28.01 2.28 -4.81
N GLN A 104 -27.46 1.06 -4.81
CA GLN A 104 -27.68 0.03 -5.83
C GLN A 104 -27.55 0.49 -7.30
N LYS A 105 -26.57 1.36 -7.59
CA LYS A 105 -26.38 2.02 -8.88
C LYS A 105 -25.93 1.09 -10.01
N ASN A 106 -25.47 -0.10 -9.69
CA ASN A 106 -25.00 -1.11 -10.65
C ASN A 106 -25.24 -2.53 -10.12
N ASP A 107 -25.11 -3.52 -10.99
CA ASP A 107 -25.40 -4.93 -10.66
C ASP A 107 -24.51 -5.47 -9.54
N TYR A 108 -23.27 -5.00 -9.45
CA TYR A 108 -22.41 -5.36 -8.33
C TYR A 108 -22.99 -4.86 -7.00
N GLN A 109 -23.42 -3.59 -6.91
CA GLN A 109 -24.04 -3.04 -5.71
C GLN A 109 -25.35 -3.75 -5.36
N LYS A 110 -26.20 -4.06 -6.36
CA LYS A 110 -27.42 -4.87 -6.16
C LYS A 110 -27.12 -6.24 -5.57
N ARG A 111 -26.14 -6.96 -6.15
CA ARG A 111 -25.70 -8.27 -5.64
C ARG A 111 -25.17 -8.19 -4.22
N MET A 112 -24.33 -7.20 -3.91
CA MET A 112 -23.76 -7.02 -2.58
C MET A 112 -24.82 -6.69 -1.54
N CYS A 113 -25.70 -5.72 -1.83
CA CYS A 113 -26.80 -5.35 -0.94
C CYS A 113 -27.71 -6.56 -0.67
N GLY A 114 -28.15 -7.26 -1.72
CA GLY A 114 -28.98 -8.46 -1.59
C GLY A 114 -28.30 -9.61 -0.85
N HIS A 115 -26.98 -9.78 -0.99
CA HIS A 115 -26.23 -10.78 -0.22
C HIS A 115 -26.28 -10.47 1.28
N TYR A 116 -25.97 -9.23 1.68
CA TYR A 116 -25.98 -8.86 3.09
C TYR A 116 -27.38 -8.95 3.71
N LEU A 117 -28.42 -8.48 3.01
CA LEU A 117 -29.80 -8.54 3.52
C LEU A 117 -30.27 -9.99 3.72
N ARG A 118 -30.00 -10.89 2.76
CA ARG A 118 -30.37 -12.32 2.88
C ARG A 118 -29.59 -13.05 3.99
N ASN A 119 -28.38 -12.60 4.30
CA ASN A 119 -27.49 -13.24 5.27
C ASN A 119 -27.28 -12.37 6.51
N PHE A 120 -28.24 -11.50 6.83
CA PHE A 120 -28.05 -10.45 7.82
C PHE A 120 -27.65 -11.02 9.19
N ASP A 121 -28.44 -11.93 9.75
CA ASP A 121 -28.16 -12.55 11.05
C ASP A 121 -26.80 -13.26 11.07
N ALA A 122 -26.48 -14.04 10.04
CA ALA A 122 -25.18 -14.71 9.96
C ALA A 122 -24.00 -13.72 9.87
N CYS A 123 -24.20 -12.55 9.24
CA CYS A 123 -23.21 -11.47 9.24
C CYS A 123 -23.10 -10.83 10.62
N VAL A 124 -24.22 -10.61 11.32
CA VAL A 124 -24.27 -10.06 12.67
C VAL A 124 -23.56 -10.98 13.65
N ASP A 125 -23.81 -12.29 13.62
CA ASP A 125 -23.15 -13.27 14.50
C ASP A 125 -21.63 -13.27 14.27
N LYS A 126 -21.19 -13.24 13.00
CA LYS A 126 -19.75 -13.11 12.67
C LYS A 126 -19.14 -11.80 13.15
N ALA A 127 -19.89 -10.70 13.11
CA ALA A 127 -19.44 -9.41 13.61
C ALA A 127 -19.37 -9.41 15.15
N LEU A 128 -20.35 -10.01 15.80
CA LEU A 128 -20.43 -10.17 17.26
C LEU A 128 -19.24 -10.97 17.79
N ASP A 129 -18.88 -12.09 17.15
CA ASP A 129 -17.69 -12.88 17.52
C ASP A 129 -16.40 -12.06 17.44
N LYS A 130 -16.26 -11.21 16.42
CA LYS A 130 -15.10 -10.32 16.28
C LYS A 130 -15.10 -9.23 17.35
N LEU A 131 -16.25 -8.65 17.65
CA LEU A 131 -16.41 -7.63 18.68
C LEU A 131 -16.06 -8.18 20.07
N ARG A 132 -16.54 -9.38 20.42
CA ARG A 132 -16.19 -10.03 21.69
C ARG A 132 -14.70 -10.28 21.83
N LYS A 133 -14.05 -10.78 20.77
CA LYS A 133 -12.58 -10.96 20.72
C LYS A 133 -11.83 -9.63 20.86
N ALA A 134 -12.37 -8.54 20.33
CA ALA A 134 -11.80 -7.21 20.49
C ALA A 134 -12.01 -6.68 21.92
N LYS A 135 -13.22 -6.76 22.47
CA LYS A 135 -13.57 -6.29 23.82
C LYS A 135 -12.74 -6.98 24.91
N ALA A 136 -12.39 -8.25 24.72
CA ALA A 136 -11.49 -8.97 25.63
C ALA A 136 -10.05 -8.39 25.70
N LYS A 137 -9.66 -7.55 24.73
CA LYS A 137 -8.29 -7.00 24.60
C LYS A 137 -8.24 -5.48 24.69
N VAL A 138 -9.35 -4.82 24.37
CA VAL A 138 -9.46 -3.36 24.30
C VAL A 138 -9.91 -2.84 25.65
N LYS A 139 -9.10 -1.95 26.22
CA LYS A 139 -9.46 -1.11 27.36
C LYS A 139 -9.74 0.30 26.85
N VAL A 140 -10.94 0.80 27.11
CA VAL A 140 -11.31 2.22 26.95
C VAL A 140 -12.00 2.62 28.25
N ASP A 141 -11.32 3.45 29.05
CA ASP A 141 -11.82 3.90 30.35
C ASP A 141 -12.99 4.88 30.16
N ARG A 142 -12.93 5.71 29.13
CA ARG A 142 -14.03 6.60 28.76
C ARG A 142 -14.00 6.93 27.27
N TYR A 143 -15.19 7.00 26.69
CA TYR A 143 -15.39 7.42 25.31
C TYR A 143 -16.11 8.77 25.27
N PHE A 144 -15.65 9.64 24.37
CA PHE A 144 -16.20 10.97 24.15
C PHE A 144 -16.66 11.11 22.70
N HIS A 145 -17.95 11.34 22.52
CA HIS A 145 -18.49 11.76 21.23
C HIS A 145 -18.38 13.29 21.14
N MET A 146 -17.30 13.79 20.54
CA MET A 146 -17.01 15.23 20.46
C MET A 146 -16.00 15.57 19.36
N ASP A 147 -15.92 16.85 19.04
CA ASP A 147 -14.95 17.39 18.09
C ASP A 147 -13.51 17.13 18.54
N ALA A 148 -12.63 17.02 17.55
CA ALA A 148 -11.21 16.78 17.78
C ALA A 148 -10.54 17.91 18.58
N GLY A 149 -10.87 19.17 18.29
CA GLY A 149 -10.31 20.33 18.99
C GLY A 149 -10.68 20.33 20.47
N GLU A 150 -11.95 20.07 20.79
CA GLU A 150 -12.42 19.96 22.17
C GLU A 150 -11.68 18.84 22.94
N MET A 151 -11.49 17.68 22.30
CA MET A 151 -10.73 16.59 22.91
C MET A 151 -9.25 16.95 23.12
N ILE A 152 -8.64 17.68 22.18
CA ILE A 152 -7.25 18.15 22.31
C ILE A 152 -7.12 19.10 23.50
N GLU A 153 -7.99 20.12 23.59
CA GLU A 153 -7.98 21.09 24.68
C GLU A 153 -8.17 20.42 26.04
N ARG A 154 -9.12 19.49 26.14
CA ARG A 154 -9.32 18.66 27.33
C ARG A 154 -8.08 17.84 27.67
N ALA A 155 -7.49 17.16 26.69
CA ALA A 155 -6.30 16.35 26.94
C ALA A 155 -5.10 17.18 27.42
N ILE A 156 -4.92 18.39 26.87
CA ILE A 156 -3.87 19.34 27.29
C ILE A 156 -4.10 19.80 28.73
N SER A 157 -5.30 20.29 29.05
CA SER A 157 -5.65 20.78 30.38
C SER A 157 -5.50 19.71 31.48
N GLU A 158 -5.73 18.44 31.13
CA GLU A 158 -5.59 17.31 32.04
C GLU A 158 -4.20 16.64 31.98
N GLY A 159 -3.25 17.21 31.23
CA GLY A 159 -1.88 16.71 31.12
C GLY A 159 -1.74 15.30 30.53
N ARG A 160 -2.70 14.88 29.69
CA ARG A 160 -2.73 13.53 29.10
C ARG A 160 -1.80 13.44 27.90
N THR A 161 -1.32 12.22 27.63
CA THR A 161 -0.57 11.94 26.39
C THR A 161 -1.52 11.88 25.21
N ILE A 162 -1.25 12.66 24.17
CA ILE A 162 -2.17 12.89 23.05
C ILE A 162 -1.80 12.03 21.85
N PHE A 163 -2.71 11.18 21.39
CA PHE A 163 -2.60 10.42 20.15
C PHE A 163 -3.52 11.03 19.09
N SER A 164 -2.93 11.68 18.09
CA SER A 164 -3.65 12.37 17.03
C SER A 164 -3.64 11.55 15.74
N PHE A 165 -4.84 11.16 15.28
CA PHE A 165 -5.08 10.52 13.99
C PHE A 165 -6.00 11.39 13.10
N LEU A 166 -5.84 12.71 13.19
CA LEU A 166 -6.70 13.66 12.48
C LEU A 166 -6.79 13.37 10.98
N PRO A 167 -7.97 13.58 10.38
CA PRO A 167 -8.18 13.35 8.97
C PRO A 167 -7.36 14.31 8.12
N THR A 168 -6.75 13.80 7.06
CA THR A 168 -5.78 14.54 6.24
C THR A 168 -6.34 15.12 4.96
N TYR A 169 -7.63 14.93 4.69
CA TYR A 169 -8.30 15.41 3.49
C TYR A 169 -9.72 15.92 3.80
N LYS A 170 -10.03 17.11 3.26
CA LYS A 170 -11.31 17.80 3.38
C LYS A 170 -12.44 17.02 2.69
N GLY A 171 -13.63 16.93 3.30
CA GLY A 171 -14.82 16.40 2.62
C GLY A 171 -14.91 14.88 2.51
N GLY A 172 -14.00 14.16 3.17
CA GLY A 172 -13.90 12.70 3.12
C GLY A 172 -14.89 11.97 3.99
N TYR A 173 -15.04 12.45 5.21
CA TYR A 173 -15.88 11.84 6.22
C TYR A 173 -17.34 12.27 6.05
N GLU A 174 -17.58 13.49 5.59
CA GLU A 174 -18.90 14.09 5.35
C GLU A 174 -19.70 13.31 4.30
N ARG A 175 -19.04 12.71 3.29
CA ARG A 175 -19.72 11.85 2.31
C ARG A 175 -20.10 10.49 2.87
N ILE A 176 -19.31 9.96 3.81
CA ILE A 176 -19.55 8.67 4.45
C ILE A 176 -20.62 8.82 5.54
N PHE A 177 -20.53 9.88 6.35
CA PHE A 177 -21.46 10.19 7.44
C PHE A 177 -22.87 10.52 6.94
N LYS A 178 -22.99 11.25 5.82
CA LYS A 178 -24.29 11.56 5.22
C LYS A 178 -25.11 10.32 4.86
N VAL A 179 -24.47 9.19 4.51
CA VAL A 179 -25.21 7.94 4.23
C VAL A 179 -25.62 7.26 5.52
N TYR A 180 -24.84 7.39 6.59
CA TYR A 180 -25.17 6.80 7.89
C TYR A 180 -26.34 7.53 8.55
N GLU A 181 -26.39 8.85 8.40
CA GLU A 181 -27.47 9.72 8.87
C GLU A 181 -28.80 9.44 8.18
N THR A 182 -28.81 8.82 6.98
CA THR A 182 -30.09 8.36 6.38
C THR A 182 -30.70 7.18 7.11
N PHE A 183 -29.91 6.40 7.86
CA PHE A 183 -30.40 5.23 8.57
C PHE A 183 -30.67 5.51 10.04
N PHE A 184 -29.83 6.31 10.69
CA PHE A 184 -29.93 6.59 12.12
C PHE A 184 -29.58 8.03 12.44
N SER A 185 -30.32 8.61 13.38
CA SER A 185 -29.91 9.81 14.10
C SER A 185 -29.22 9.42 15.41
N TYR A 186 -28.22 10.19 15.81
CA TYR A 186 -27.40 9.99 17.00
C TYR A 186 -27.06 11.36 17.60
N PRO A 187 -26.58 11.44 18.86
CA PRO A 187 -26.32 12.72 19.52
C PRO A 187 -25.46 13.62 18.65
N ASN A 188 -26.00 14.77 18.25
CA ASN A 188 -25.30 15.67 17.37
C ASN A 188 -24.14 16.32 18.13
N THR A 189 -22.93 16.22 17.59
CA THR A 189 -21.77 17.00 18.04
C THR A 189 -21.57 18.12 17.06
N ASN A 190 -21.56 19.37 17.53
CA ASN A 190 -21.06 20.46 16.70
C ASN A 190 -19.59 20.18 16.41
N TYR A 191 -19.26 19.90 15.15
CA TYR A 191 -17.89 19.64 14.72
C TYR A 191 -17.44 20.68 13.72
N SER A 192 -16.16 21.01 13.79
CA SER A 192 -15.54 21.95 12.87
C SER A 192 -14.96 21.21 11.68
N VAL A 193 -15.20 21.72 10.47
CA VAL A 193 -14.52 21.20 9.29
C VAL A 193 -13.01 21.48 9.43
N ILE A 194 -12.22 20.41 9.42
CA ILE A 194 -10.75 20.51 9.50
C ILE A 194 -10.21 20.80 8.10
N ASP A 195 -9.99 22.06 7.79
CA ASP A 195 -9.20 22.48 6.63
C ASP A 195 -7.69 22.44 6.92
N ASP A 196 -6.87 22.79 5.93
CA ASP A 196 -5.41 22.75 6.09
C ASP A 196 -4.88 23.71 7.15
N LYS A 197 -5.56 24.85 7.36
CA LYS A 197 -5.19 25.84 8.39
C LYS A 197 -5.49 25.27 9.76
N ARG A 198 -6.72 24.82 10.00
CA ARG A 198 -7.15 24.22 11.26
C ARG A 198 -6.38 22.94 11.58
N TYR A 199 -6.09 22.12 10.55
CA TYR A 199 -5.26 20.92 10.70
C TYR A 199 -3.88 21.26 11.27
N LYS A 200 -3.27 22.35 10.80
CA LYS A 200 -1.98 22.82 11.31
C LYS A 200 -2.12 23.39 12.72
N GLU A 201 -3.09 24.27 12.96
CA GLU A 201 -3.35 24.87 14.29
C GLU A 201 -3.52 23.80 15.39
N LEU A 202 -4.30 22.75 15.11
CA LEU A 202 -4.53 21.66 16.05
C LEU A 202 -3.26 20.84 16.34
N HIS A 203 -2.37 20.65 15.36
CA HIS A 203 -1.11 19.95 15.60
C HIS A 203 -0.09 20.83 16.31
N ASP A 204 -0.03 22.11 15.97
CA ASP A 204 0.86 23.08 16.62
C ASP A 204 0.50 23.21 18.10
N SER A 205 -0.81 23.27 18.44
CA SER A 205 -1.24 23.29 19.85
C SER A 205 -0.83 22.03 20.63
N ILE A 206 -0.90 20.85 20.01
CA ILE A 206 -0.43 19.60 20.63
C ILE A 206 1.08 19.68 20.89
N VAL A 207 1.88 20.12 19.91
CA VAL A 207 3.34 20.19 20.02
C VAL A 207 3.78 21.22 21.08
N GLU A 208 3.08 22.34 21.19
CA GLU A 208 3.39 23.43 22.12
C GLU A 208 2.91 23.15 23.56
N SER A 209 1.96 22.23 23.75
CA SER A 209 1.30 21.95 25.04
C SER A 209 2.17 21.37 26.16
N ARG A 210 3.45 21.05 25.89
CA ARG A 210 4.37 20.28 26.77
C ARG A 210 3.88 18.88 27.16
N CYS A 211 2.70 18.45 26.74
CA CYS A 211 2.20 17.10 26.96
C CYS A 211 3.00 16.08 26.16
N GLY A 212 2.94 14.82 26.57
CA GLY A 212 3.36 13.72 25.70
C GLY A 212 2.48 13.67 24.45
N TYR A 213 3.02 13.44 23.27
CA TYR A 213 2.20 13.30 22.06
C TYR A 213 2.71 12.25 21.08
N PHE A 214 1.78 11.74 20.27
CA PHE A 214 1.99 10.87 19.12
C PHE A 214 1.09 11.36 17.98
N ILE A 215 1.68 11.94 16.94
CA ILE A 215 0.96 12.48 15.79
C ILE A 215 1.19 11.58 14.59
N TYR A 216 0.11 11.10 13.99
CA TYR A 216 0.10 10.39 12.72
C TYR A 216 -0.35 11.34 11.59
N ALA A 217 0.46 11.51 10.56
CA ALA A 217 0.13 12.36 9.41
C ALA A 217 0.49 11.68 8.08
N ASP A 218 -0.33 11.84 7.05
CA ASP A 218 -0.04 11.36 5.69
C ASP A 218 0.74 12.39 4.84
N ARG A 219 1.18 13.48 5.47
CA ARG A 219 1.93 14.59 4.90
C ARG A 219 2.95 15.08 5.92
N LYS A 220 4.06 15.61 5.41
CA LYS A 220 5.10 16.19 6.25
C LYS A 220 4.57 17.49 6.88
N LEU A 221 4.56 17.56 8.21
CA LEU A 221 4.14 18.74 8.98
C LEU A 221 5.32 19.62 9.37
N TYR A 222 6.36 18.96 9.90
CA TYR A 222 7.58 19.61 10.39
C TYR A 222 8.82 19.03 9.70
N SER A 223 9.93 19.76 9.77
CA SER A 223 11.20 19.40 9.14
C SER A 223 11.73 18.02 9.55
N ASN A 224 11.53 17.65 10.81
CA ASN A 224 12.15 16.48 11.46
C ASN A 224 11.10 15.50 12.04
N PRO A 225 10.50 14.61 11.22
CA PRO A 225 9.68 13.52 11.74
C PRO A 225 10.51 12.56 12.60
N THR A 226 9.89 11.98 13.64
CA THR A 226 10.51 10.92 14.46
C THR A 226 10.69 9.63 13.64
N THR A 227 9.69 9.30 12.83
CA THR A 227 9.78 8.22 11.83
C THR A 227 8.96 8.55 10.57
N MET A 228 9.35 7.92 9.47
CA MET A 228 8.62 7.96 8.21
C MET A 228 8.41 6.52 7.72
N LEU A 229 7.14 6.15 7.50
CA LEU A 229 6.77 4.84 6.96
C LEU A 229 6.45 4.99 5.47
N ALA A 230 7.28 4.41 4.62
CA ALA A 230 7.09 4.49 3.16
C ALA A 230 5.78 3.84 2.72
N GLY A 231 4.95 4.55 1.97
CA GLY A 231 3.74 4.02 1.35
C GLY A 231 4.10 3.31 0.05
N ASN A 232 4.10 1.98 0.02
CA ASN A 232 4.32 1.23 -1.23
C ASN A 232 3.16 1.51 -2.22
N ASN A 233 3.29 2.54 -3.07
CA ASN A 233 2.25 3.12 -3.94
C ASN A 233 1.12 3.89 -3.22
N ARG A 234 1.30 4.24 -1.94
CA ARG A 234 0.40 5.12 -1.16
C ARG A 234 1.20 6.33 -0.65
N LYS A 235 0.52 7.33 -0.09
CA LYS A 235 1.22 8.43 0.60
C LYS A 235 2.09 7.89 1.74
N ASP A 236 3.25 8.50 1.92
CA ASP A 236 4.11 8.23 3.06
C ASP A 236 3.43 8.71 4.34
N ILE A 237 3.73 8.02 5.45
CA ILE A 237 3.22 8.39 6.77
C ILE A 237 4.37 8.96 7.57
N PHE A 238 4.14 10.13 8.15
CA PHE A 238 5.04 10.84 9.02
C PHE A 238 4.52 10.74 10.44
N VAL A 239 5.40 10.35 11.35
CA VAL A 239 5.11 10.30 12.78
C VAL A 239 5.93 11.33 13.51
N TYR A 240 5.28 12.09 14.39
CA TYR A 240 5.93 13.03 15.29
C TYR A 240 5.58 12.67 16.73
N THR A 241 6.58 12.53 17.59
CA THR A 241 6.38 12.24 19.00
C THR A 241 7.55 12.74 19.83
N ASN A 242 7.27 13.21 21.04
CA ASN A 242 8.25 13.49 22.09
C ASN A 242 8.36 12.36 23.13
N CYS A 243 7.61 11.27 22.96
CA CYS A 243 7.56 10.16 23.91
C CYS A 243 8.59 9.06 23.60
N ILE A 244 9.28 9.13 22.47
CA ILE A 244 10.21 8.09 21.99
C ILE A 244 11.58 8.74 21.75
N GLU A 245 12.58 8.31 22.51
CA GLU A 245 13.93 8.92 22.49
C GLU A 245 14.74 8.63 21.22
N LYS A 246 14.51 7.49 20.56
CA LYS A 246 15.26 7.07 19.36
C LYS A 246 14.48 7.37 18.09
N LYS A 247 15.04 8.23 17.22
CA LYS A 247 14.59 8.36 15.83
C LYS A 247 14.84 7.04 15.10
N LYS A 248 13.78 6.27 14.84
CA LYS A 248 13.87 5.02 14.07
C LYS A 248 13.37 5.28 12.66
N PHE A 249 14.27 5.31 11.67
CA PHE A 249 13.87 5.30 10.26
C PHE A 249 13.48 3.88 9.86
N PHE A 250 12.18 3.62 9.70
CA PHE A 250 11.74 2.35 9.14
C PHE A 250 11.71 2.45 7.60
N SER A 251 12.85 2.12 7.00
CA SER A 251 12.98 1.97 5.54
C SER A 251 12.06 0.84 5.03
N ALA A 252 11.67 0.95 3.76
CA ALA A 252 10.68 0.14 3.05
C ALA A 252 10.72 -1.37 3.34
N PRO A 253 9.62 -2.12 3.12
CA PRO A 253 9.68 -3.57 3.17
C PRO A 253 10.79 -3.99 2.22
N ALA A 254 11.79 -4.71 2.74
CA ALA A 254 12.66 -5.49 1.88
C ALA A 254 11.74 -6.27 0.95
N LEU A 255 12.02 -6.20 -0.36
CA LEU A 255 11.34 -7.08 -1.29
C LEU A 255 11.54 -8.50 -0.75
N ASN A 256 10.48 -9.33 -0.72
CA ASN A 256 10.67 -10.72 -0.33
C ASN A 256 11.70 -11.33 -1.28
N GLU A 257 12.72 -11.96 -0.71
CA GLU A 257 13.81 -12.61 -1.43
C GLU A 257 13.74 -14.12 -1.26
N GLU A 258 14.02 -14.84 -2.34
CA GLU A 258 14.28 -16.28 -2.31
C GLU A 258 15.68 -16.48 -2.90
N ILE A 259 16.61 -16.98 -2.08
CA ILE A 259 17.99 -17.22 -2.52
C ILE A 259 18.02 -18.52 -3.31
N LYS A 260 18.38 -18.43 -4.59
CA LYS A 260 18.76 -19.58 -5.41
C LYS A 260 20.18 -19.38 -5.91
N ASN A 261 21.03 -20.38 -5.76
CA ASN A 261 22.44 -20.27 -6.14
C ASN A 261 22.65 -20.68 -7.61
N PHE A 262 22.44 -19.75 -8.54
CA PHE A 262 22.81 -19.94 -9.94
C PHE A 262 24.29 -19.62 -10.17
N LYS A 263 24.97 -20.38 -11.04
CA LYS A 263 26.31 -20.02 -11.54
C LYS A 263 26.20 -18.73 -12.34
N LEU A 264 26.90 -17.69 -11.93
CA LEU A 264 26.88 -16.39 -12.62
C LEU A 264 27.89 -16.36 -13.76
N LEU A 265 27.59 -15.60 -14.81
CA LEU A 265 28.58 -15.25 -15.82
C LEU A 265 29.62 -14.31 -15.19
N THR A 266 30.90 -14.63 -15.40
CA THR A 266 32.04 -13.91 -14.81
C THR A 266 32.92 -13.27 -15.88
N ASP A 267 33.93 -12.52 -15.45
CA ASP A 267 34.91 -11.90 -16.37
C ASP A 267 35.80 -12.93 -17.07
N GLU A 268 35.94 -14.14 -16.53
CA GLU A 268 36.77 -15.23 -17.08
C GLU A 268 36.05 -16.00 -18.20
N ASP A 269 34.73 -15.83 -18.31
CA ASP A 269 33.93 -16.53 -19.30
C ASP A 269 34.12 -15.97 -20.70
N VAL A 270 34.35 -16.83 -21.68
CA VAL A 270 34.50 -16.42 -23.08
C VAL A 270 33.16 -16.52 -23.80
N ILE A 271 32.71 -15.38 -24.36
CA ILE A 271 31.53 -15.32 -25.23
C ILE A 271 32.01 -15.49 -26.67
N THR A 272 31.56 -16.57 -27.33
CA THR A 272 31.90 -16.87 -28.73
C THR A 272 30.65 -16.86 -29.59
N LYS A 273 30.81 -16.91 -30.91
CA LYS A 273 29.69 -17.01 -31.86
C LYS A 273 28.82 -18.26 -31.62
N ASP A 274 29.40 -19.30 -31.02
CA ASP A 274 28.78 -20.60 -30.77
C ASP A 274 28.21 -20.70 -29.34
N SER A 275 28.28 -19.63 -28.54
CA SER A 275 27.67 -19.59 -27.22
C SER A 275 26.15 -19.80 -27.30
N VAL A 276 25.61 -20.52 -26.32
CA VAL A 276 24.19 -20.89 -26.25
C VAL A 276 23.46 -20.01 -25.25
N VAL A 277 22.33 -19.44 -25.66
CA VAL A 277 21.43 -18.68 -24.80
C VAL A 277 20.22 -19.52 -24.42
N THR A 278 19.90 -19.54 -23.13
CA THR A 278 18.66 -20.16 -22.63
C THR A 278 17.93 -19.22 -21.67
N ILE A 279 16.63 -19.47 -21.48
CA ILE A 279 15.76 -18.71 -20.57
C ILE A 279 15.09 -19.65 -19.58
N GLN A 280 14.86 -19.17 -18.37
CA GLN A 280 14.12 -19.90 -17.34
C GLN A 280 13.10 -18.99 -16.67
N ARG A 281 11.84 -19.44 -16.61
CA ARG A 281 10.80 -18.74 -15.84
C ARG A 281 11.09 -18.82 -14.35
N THR A 282 10.84 -17.72 -13.64
CA THR A 282 11.07 -17.61 -12.19
C THR A 282 10.03 -16.74 -11.50
N THR A 283 10.23 -16.43 -10.22
CA THR A 283 9.37 -15.55 -9.43
C THR A 283 10.05 -14.20 -9.19
N ASN A 284 9.26 -13.19 -8.80
CA ASN A 284 9.82 -11.93 -8.33
C ASN A 284 10.77 -12.13 -7.15
N ASN A 285 10.48 -13.06 -6.23
CA ASN A 285 11.29 -13.26 -5.03
C ASN A 285 12.72 -13.68 -5.37
N VAL A 286 12.90 -14.58 -6.34
CA VAL A 286 14.22 -14.97 -6.83
C VAL A 286 14.93 -13.79 -7.51
N ILE A 287 14.24 -13.03 -8.36
CA ILE A 287 14.86 -11.87 -9.04
C ILE A 287 15.18 -10.74 -8.05
N ASN A 288 14.40 -10.56 -6.99
CA ASN A 288 14.61 -9.52 -5.98
C ASN A 288 15.94 -9.68 -5.26
N HIS A 289 16.37 -10.92 -5.01
CA HIS A 289 17.71 -11.20 -4.50
C HIS A 289 18.79 -10.60 -5.41
N TYR A 290 18.69 -10.86 -6.71
CA TYR A 290 19.65 -10.35 -7.70
C TYR A 290 19.53 -8.86 -7.99
N ARG A 291 18.34 -8.28 -7.86
CA ARG A 291 18.15 -6.82 -7.94
C ARG A 291 18.97 -6.12 -6.87
N ASN A 292 18.98 -6.66 -5.65
CA ASN A 292 19.75 -6.07 -4.55
C ASN A 292 21.27 -6.17 -4.76
N LEU A 293 21.72 -7.19 -5.51
CA LEU A 293 23.14 -7.35 -5.85
C LEU A 293 23.59 -6.48 -7.03
N PHE A 294 22.76 -6.35 -8.08
CA PHE A 294 23.22 -5.81 -9.38
C PHE A 294 22.50 -4.56 -9.86
N LEU A 295 21.31 -4.25 -9.34
CA LEU A 295 20.58 -3.06 -9.77
C LEU A 295 21.21 -1.81 -9.14
N ALA A 296 21.37 -0.75 -9.94
CA ALA A 296 21.96 0.48 -9.46
C ALA A 296 21.12 1.10 -8.33
N LYS A 297 21.77 1.48 -7.21
CA LYS A 297 21.14 2.08 -6.02
C LYS A 297 20.24 3.31 -6.29
N LYS A 298 20.42 3.97 -7.44
CA LYS A 298 19.60 5.10 -7.88
C LYS A 298 18.18 4.72 -8.34
N VAL A 299 17.88 3.43 -8.53
CA VAL A 299 16.53 2.95 -8.84
C VAL A 299 15.74 2.84 -7.52
N ALA A 300 15.18 3.97 -7.07
CA ALA A 300 14.55 4.09 -5.75
C ALA A 300 13.22 3.33 -5.59
N LYS A 301 12.59 2.91 -6.70
CA LYS A 301 11.31 2.17 -6.70
C LYS A 301 11.38 1.04 -7.71
N VAL A 302 11.32 -0.19 -7.20
CA VAL A 302 11.37 -1.41 -8.00
C VAL A 302 10.02 -2.11 -7.88
N ALA A 303 9.27 -2.18 -8.99
CA ALA A 303 7.97 -2.85 -9.02
C ALA A 303 8.14 -4.36 -9.34
N ASN A 304 7.29 -5.19 -8.75
CA ASN A 304 7.14 -6.58 -9.15
C ASN A 304 6.32 -6.66 -10.44
N GLY A 305 6.69 -7.58 -11.32
CA GLY A 305 5.93 -7.89 -12.54
C GLY A 305 5.14 -9.18 -12.44
N VAL A 306 4.41 -9.50 -13.50
CA VAL A 306 3.63 -10.73 -13.62
C VAL A 306 4.48 -11.88 -14.17
N PHE A 307 5.37 -11.59 -15.13
CA PHE A 307 6.21 -12.61 -15.76
C PHE A 307 7.68 -12.28 -15.53
N CYS A 308 8.42 -13.25 -15.00
CA CYS A 308 9.80 -13.08 -14.56
C CYS A 308 10.67 -14.16 -15.20
N PHE A 309 11.81 -13.76 -15.79
CA PHE A 309 12.74 -14.66 -16.45
C PHE A 309 14.19 -14.40 -16.03
N LEU A 310 14.92 -15.50 -15.93
CA LEU A 310 16.38 -15.56 -15.87
C LEU A 310 16.91 -15.88 -17.27
N VAL A 311 18.02 -15.26 -17.64
CA VAL A 311 18.66 -15.44 -18.94
C VAL A 311 20.09 -15.93 -18.74
N PHE A 312 20.40 -17.06 -19.37
CA PHE A 312 21.68 -17.75 -19.24
C PHE A 312 22.45 -17.70 -20.56
N LEU A 313 23.77 -17.68 -20.45
CA LEU A 313 24.72 -17.82 -21.53
C LEU A 313 25.69 -18.93 -21.15
N ASN A 314 25.77 -20.01 -21.93
CA ASN A 314 26.55 -21.20 -21.61
C ASN A 314 26.27 -21.71 -20.18
N GLU A 315 24.98 -21.86 -19.84
CA GLU A 315 24.47 -22.29 -18.50
C GLU A 315 24.79 -21.34 -17.34
N LYS A 316 25.37 -20.16 -17.61
CA LYS A 316 25.69 -19.15 -16.60
C LYS A 316 24.73 -17.98 -16.66
N LEU A 317 24.13 -17.64 -15.51
CA LEU A 317 23.15 -16.58 -15.36
C LEU A 317 23.81 -15.22 -15.63
N PHE A 318 23.27 -14.46 -16.58
CA PHE A 318 23.76 -13.11 -16.86
C PHE A 318 22.67 -12.04 -16.93
N GLY A 319 21.42 -12.39 -17.21
CA GLY A 319 20.36 -11.43 -17.48
C GLY A 319 19.06 -11.72 -16.74
N PHE A 320 18.27 -10.67 -16.55
CA PHE A 320 17.00 -10.70 -15.84
C PHE A 320 15.96 -9.87 -16.60
N LEU A 321 14.76 -10.43 -16.76
CA LEU A 321 13.65 -9.79 -17.48
C LEU A 321 12.37 -9.88 -16.66
N ILE A 322 11.66 -8.77 -16.57
CA ILE A 322 10.39 -8.69 -15.84
C ILE A 322 9.37 -7.95 -16.68
N TYR A 323 8.24 -8.61 -16.91
CA TYR A 323 7.13 -8.09 -17.70
C TYR A 323 5.87 -7.94 -16.84
N ASP A 324 5.03 -7.00 -17.23
CA ASP A 324 3.65 -6.86 -16.75
C ASP A 324 2.72 -6.59 -17.94
N LYS A 325 1.42 -6.78 -17.74
CA LYS A 325 0.41 -6.47 -18.74
C LYS A 325 0.22 -4.95 -18.80
N LEU A 326 0.17 -4.36 -20.01
CA LEU A 326 -0.16 -2.94 -20.16
C LEU A 326 -1.59 -2.68 -19.63
N LYS A 327 -1.73 -1.78 -18.65
CA LYS A 327 -3.03 -1.41 -18.03
C LYS A 327 -3.66 -0.16 -18.65
N PHE A 328 -3.20 0.32 -19.80
CA PHE A 328 -3.73 1.55 -20.40
C PHE A 328 -5.05 1.27 -21.14
N LYS A 329 -6.05 2.14 -20.89
CA LYS A 329 -7.44 2.08 -21.39
C LYS A 329 -7.63 1.98 -22.91
N HIS A 330 -6.57 2.10 -23.71
CA HIS A 330 -6.66 2.20 -25.18
C HIS A 330 -5.63 1.34 -25.93
N SER A 331 -4.97 0.37 -25.29
CA SER A 331 -3.99 -0.51 -25.96
C SER A 331 -4.25 -1.97 -25.57
N SER A 332 -5.29 -2.56 -26.14
CA SER A 332 -5.51 -4.01 -26.08
C SER A 332 -4.34 -4.73 -26.77
N GLY A 333 -3.56 -5.52 -26.02
CA GLY A 333 -2.62 -6.50 -26.60
C GLY A 333 -1.11 -6.21 -26.48
N GLY A 334 -0.66 -5.35 -25.56
CA GLY A 334 0.77 -5.07 -25.35
C GLY A 334 1.34 -5.58 -24.01
N LEU A 335 2.64 -5.92 -24.00
CA LEU A 335 3.42 -6.20 -22.79
C LEU A 335 4.25 -4.99 -22.39
N PHE A 336 4.40 -4.76 -21.08
CA PHE A 336 5.33 -3.76 -20.54
C PHE A 336 6.57 -4.45 -19.97
N LEU A 337 7.74 -4.18 -20.52
CA LEU A 337 9.02 -4.59 -19.93
C LEU A 337 9.32 -3.65 -18.76
N LEU A 338 8.94 -4.09 -17.55
CA LEU A 338 9.08 -3.32 -16.30
C LEU A 338 10.53 -3.14 -15.88
N SER A 339 11.35 -4.16 -16.08
CA SER A 339 12.73 -4.16 -15.59
C SER A 339 13.57 -5.13 -16.40
N ASP A 340 14.77 -4.67 -16.73
CA ASP A 340 15.74 -5.46 -17.44
C ASP A 340 17.16 -5.07 -17.00
N PHE A 341 17.90 -6.03 -16.46
CA PHE A 341 19.23 -5.81 -15.93
C PHE A 341 20.10 -7.04 -16.09
N VAL A 342 21.40 -6.87 -15.89
CA VAL A 342 22.41 -7.91 -16.07
C VAL A 342 23.31 -7.99 -14.84
N VAL A 343 23.99 -9.12 -14.69
CA VAL A 343 25.07 -9.28 -13.71
C VAL A 343 26.20 -8.28 -13.99
N LYS A 344 26.98 -7.93 -12.96
CA LYS A 344 28.11 -7.00 -13.10
C LYS A 344 29.35 -7.74 -13.60
N THR A 345 29.73 -7.51 -14.86
CA THR A 345 30.96 -8.03 -15.48
C THR A 345 31.62 -6.99 -16.39
N LYS A 346 32.84 -7.25 -16.83
CA LYS A 346 33.59 -6.45 -17.83
C LYS A 346 33.11 -6.70 -19.26
N HIS A 347 32.30 -7.73 -19.50
CA HIS A 347 31.74 -8.04 -20.81
C HIS A 347 30.92 -6.86 -21.35
N LYS A 348 31.35 -6.32 -22.48
CA LYS A 348 30.71 -5.16 -23.08
C LYS A 348 29.34 -5.55 -23.65
N ARG A 349 28.37 -4.63 -23.55
CA ARG A 349 27.07 -4.69 -24.24
C ARG A 349 26.14 -5.85 -23.85
N LEU A 350 26.36 -6.53 -22.71
CA LEU A 350 25.39 -7.50 -22.15
C LEU A 350 24.01 -6.87 -21.92
N SER A 351 23.95 -5.63 -21.43
CA SER A 351 22.69 -4.89 -21.29
C SER A 351 21.96 -4.67 -22.61
N LYS A 352 22.66 -4.73 -23.75
CA LYS A 352 22.02 -4.68 -25.07
C LYS A 352 21.57 -6.07 -25.52
N LEU A 353 22.33 -7.13 -25.20
CA LEU A 353 21.92 -8.51 -25.47
C LEU A 353 20.60 -8.83 -24.75
N VAL A 354 20.47 -8.46 -23.47
CA VAL A 354 19.27 -8.78 -22.68
C VAL A 354 18.00 -8.15 -23.27
N ILE A 355 18.05 -6.94 -23.83
CA ILE A 355 16.89 -6.31 -24.50
C ILE A 355 16.62 -6.88 -25.91
N CYS A 356 17.61 -7.50 -26.54
CA CYS A 356 17.40 -8.24 -27.79
C CYS A 356 16.64 -9.54 -27.47
N ILE A 357 17.07 -10.25 -26.44
CA ILE A 357 16.39 -11.44 -25.94
C ILE A 357 14.98 -11.10 -25.43
N ALA A 358 14.78 -9.91 -24.84
CA ALA A 358 13.49 -9.50 -24.30
C ALA A 358 12.32 -9.51 -25.31
N LYS A 359 12.61 -9.45 -26.61
CA LYS A 359 11.63 -9.44 -27.71
C LYS A 359 11.62 -10.74 -28.53
N ALA A 360 12.32 -11.78 -28.07
CA ALA A 360 12.43 -13.06 -28.77
C ALA A 360 11.13 -13.88 -28.68
N THR A 361 10.82 -14.62 -29.75
CA THR A 361 9.57 -15.38 -29.91
C THR A 361 9.34 -16.40 -28.80
N ASP A 362 10.40 -17.10 -28.37
CA ASP A 362 10.35 -18.12 -27.32
C ASP A 362 10.07 -17.52 -25.94
N VAL A 363 10.64 -16.35 -25.60
CA VAL A 363 10.29 -15.61 -24.38
C VAL A 363 8.80 -15.25 -24.37
N ILE A 364 8.33 -14.67 -25.48
CA ILE A 364 6.95 -14.20 -25.60
C ILE A 364 5.96 -15.38 -25.59
N ARG A 365 6.28 -16.48 -26.28
CA ARG A 365 5.45 -17.68 -26.30
C ARG A 365 5.20 -18.23 -24.89
N VAL A 366 6.21 -18.29 -24.03
CA VAL A 366 6.03 -18.71 -22.63
C VAL A 366 5.07 -17.77 -21.86
N ILE A 367 5.08 -16.47 -22.16
CA ILE A 367 4.15 -15.50 -21.58
C ILE A 367 2.74 -15.77 -22.10
N GLU A 368 2.56 -15.88 -23.41
CA GLU A 368 1.29 -16.09 -24.09
C GLU A 368 0.61 -17.38 -23.61
N GLU A 369 1.34 -18.50 -23.61
CA GLU A 369 0.85 -19.81 -23.14
C GLU A 369 0.36 -19.75 -21.69
N SER A 370 1.10 -19.07 -20.81
CA SER A 370 0.71 -19.00 -19.40
C SER A 370 -0.39 -17.98 -19.08
N SER A 371 -0.64 -17.06 -19.99
CA SER A 371 -1.61 -15.98 -19.80
C SER A 371 -2.87 -16.15 -20.62
N LEU A 372 -2.88 -17.11 -21.55
CA LEU A 372 -3.93 -17.37 -22.53
C LEU A 372 -4.31 -16.11 -23.33
N GLN A 373 -3.30 -15.27 -23.62
CA GLN A 373 -3.46 -14.00 -24.33
C GLN A 373 -2.30 -13.83 -25.32
N MET A 374 -2.61 -13.37 -26.54
CA MET A 374 -1.61 -12.98 -27.51
C MET A 374 -1.14 -11.55 -27.27
N PHE A 375 0.13 -11.29 -27.56
CA PHE A 375 0.73 -9.96 -27.50
C PHE A 375 1.37 -9.60 -28.85
N TYR A 376 1.34 -8.32 -29.21
CA TYR A 376 1.85 -7.86 -30.51
C TYR A 376 3.02 -6.88 -30.39
N GLY A 377 3.27 -6.37 -29.19
CA GLY A 377 4.35 -5.42 -28.96
C GLY A 377 4.75 -5.29 -27.50
N LEU A 378 5.91 -4.69 -27.32
CA LEU A 378 6.53 -4.40 -26.04
C LEU A 378 6.73 -2.90 -25.88
N THR A 379 6.49 -2.42 -24.67
CA THR A 379 6.75 -1.04 -24.26
C THR A 379 7.63 -1.03 -23.02
N THR A 380 8.51 -0.05 -22.90
CA THR A 380 9.27 0.19 -21.66
C THR A 380 9.52 1.68 -21.43
N ALA A 381 9.78 2.04 -20.17
CA ALA A 381 10.14 3.40 -19.77
C ALA A 381 11.54 3.41 -19.15
N VAL A 382 12.42 4.26 -19.68
CA VAL A 382 13.81 4.40 -19.26
C VAL A 382 14.00 5.77 -18.61
N PHE A 383 14.25 5.78 -17.30
CA PHE A 383 14.52 7.02 -16.55
C PHE A 383 15.95 7.50 -16.82
N THR A 384 16.08 8.59 -17.57
CA THR A 384 17.37 9.17 -17.98
C THR A 384 17.16 10.62 -18.38
N LYS A 385 18.16 11.47 -18.12
CA LYS A 385 18.23 12.86 -18.63
C LYS A 385 18.82 12.95 -20.03
N ASN A 386 19.41 11.86 -20.53
CA ASN A 386 20.00 11.83 -21.87
C ASN A 386 18.91 11.80 -22.95
N ALA A 387 19.18 12.39 -24.11
CA ALA A 387 18.24 12.43 -25.25
C ALA A 387 17.89 11.04 -25.80
N VAL A 388 18.78 10.05 -25.62
CA VAL A 388 18.60 8.65 -26.01
C VAL A 388 19.26 7.70 -25.00
N SER A 389 18.71 6.50 -24.85
CA SER A 389 19.36 5.39 -24.13
C SER A 389 20.20 4.55 -25.10
N MET A 390 21.53 4.53 -24.90
CA MET A 390 22.45 3.73 -25.74
C MET A 390 22.14 2.23 -25.70
N LYS A 391 21.54 1.77 -24.61
CA LYS A 391 21.04 0.41 -24.43
C LYS A 391 19.96 0.07 -25.45
N TYR A 392 18.97 0.95 -25.63
CA TYR A 392 17.79 0.71 -26.47
C TYR A 392 17.95 1.18 -27.92
N ARG A 393 18.83 2.16 -28.16
CA ARG A 393 19.08 2.71 -29.50
C ARG A 393 19.45 1.62 -30.51
N GLY A 394 18.73 1.63 -31.64
CA GLY A 394 18.95 0.75 -32.79
C GLY A 394 18.31 -0.65 -32.66
N GLU A 395 17.76 -0.98 -31.49
CA GLU A 395 17.03 -2.24 -31.26
C GLU A 395 15.56 -2.03 -30.94
N TRP A 396 15.22 -0.87 -30.36
CA TRP A 396 13.87 -0.44 -30.02
C TRP A 396 13.64 0.98 -30.55
N GLU A 397 12.39 1.29 -30.87
CA GLU A 397 11.99 2.59 -31.40
C GLU A 397 11.66 3.53 -30.24
N LEU A 398 12.19 4.75 -30.29
CA LEU A 398 11.84 5.78 -29.32
C LEU A 398 10.47 6.35 -29.66
N TYR A 399 9.47 6.02 -28.85
CA TYR A 399 8.08 6.43 -29.06
C TYR A 399 7.77 7.80 -28.48
N LYS A 400 8.21 8.07 -27.25
CA LYS A 400 7.90 9.32 -26.54
C LYS A 400 9.05 9.78 -25.66
N ARG A 401 9.22 11.10 -25.54
CA ARG A 401 10.08 11.74 -24.54
C ARG A 401 9.18 12.45 -23.52
N ASN A 402 9.36 12.15 -22.24
CA ASN A 402 8.74 12.86 -21.13
C ASN A 402 9.83 13.60 -20.33
N GLU A 403 9.42 14.44 -19.39
CA GLU A 403 10.33 15.26 -18.57
C GLU A 403 11.39 14.43 -17.83
N ASP A 404 10.99 13.27 -17.28
CA ASP A 404 11.88 12.40 -16.47
C ASP A 404 12.25 11.06 -17.13
N ASN A 405 11.64 10.70 -18.28
CA ASN A 405 11.89 9.41 -18.91
C ASN A 405 11.70 9.37 -20.44
N LEU A 406 12.26 8.33 -21.05
CA LEU A 406 12.08 7.97 -22.46
C LEU A 406 11.22 6.71 -22.56
N VAL A 407 10.22 6.71 -23.45
CA VAL A 407 9.38 5.55 -23.73
C VAL A 407 9.83 4.90 -25.03
N TYR A 408 10.18 3.63 -24.97
CA TYR A 408 10.57 2.81 -26.11
C TYR A 408 9.51 1.76 -26.42
N VAL A 409 9.32 1.48 -27.70
CA VAL A 409 8.41 0.44 -28.20
C VAL A 409 9.12 -0.47 -29.20
N THR A 410 8.64 -1.70 -29.32
CA THR A 410 9.06 -2.61 -30.38
C THR A 410 7.96 -3.63 -30.66
N GLY A 411 7.83 -4.08 -31.90
CA GLY A 411 7.04 -5.27 -32.22
C GLY A 411 7.74 -6.53 -31.72
N ILE A 412 7.00 -7.61 -31.56
CA ILE A 412 7.60 -8.92 -31.26
C ILE A 412 8.30 -9.43 -32.52
N LYS A 413 9.61 -9.66 -32.43
CA LYS A 413 10.39 -10.16 -33.58
C LYS A 413 10.21 -11.65 -33.72
N GLN A 414 10.16 -12.13 -34.97
CA GLN A 414 10.14 -13.56 -35.29
C GLN A 414 11.54 -14.18 -35.20
N ARG A 415 12.25 -13.98 -34.08
CA ARG A 415 13.56 -14.59 -33.82
C ARG A 415 13.55 -15.28 -32.47
N THR A 416 14.13 -16.47 -32.40
CA THR A 416 14.37 -17.17 -31.12
C THR A 416 15.45 -16.44 -30.31
N THR A 417 15.57 -16.77 -29.02
CA THR A 417 16.65 -16.26 -28.16
C THR A 417 18.03 -16.48 -28.78
N GLN A 418 18.28 -17.66 -29.35
CA GLN A 418 19.55 -17.98 -30.02
C GLN A 418 19.77 -17.13 -31.28
N GLN A 419 18.73 -16.88 -32.08
CA GLN A 419 18.84 -16.02 -33.26
C GLN A 419 19.07 -14.54 -32.89
N GLU A 420 18.45 -14.06 -31.81
CA GLU A 420 18.74 -12.74 -31.25
C GLU A 420 20.17 -12.64 -30.71
N PHE A 421 20.71 -13.72 -30.13
CA PHE A 421 22.11 -13.81 -29.74
C PHE A 421 23.05 -13.69 -30.95
N SER A 422 22.87 -14.51 -32.00
CA SER A 422 23.71 -14.45 -33.20
C SER A 422 23.68 -13.07 -33.83
N HIS A 423 22.49 -12.46 -33.94
CA HIS A 423 22.35 -11.09 -34.44
C HIS A 423 23.08 -10.07 -33.57
N TRP A 424 22.95 -10.16 -32.25
CA TRP A 424 23.66 -9.28 -31.33
C TRP A 424 25.18 -9.47 -31.41
N TYR A 425 25.64 -10.72 -31.51
CA TYR A 425 27.06 -11.05 -31.58
C TYR A 425 27.69 -10.38 -32.80
N GLU A 426 27.09 -10.53 -33.97
CA GLU A 426 27.55 -9.93 -35.23
C GLU A 426 27.47 -8.40 -35.21
N LYS A 427 26.30 -7.85 -34.84
CA LYS A 427 26.03 -6.41 -34.96
C LYS A 427 26.70 -5.58 -33.87
N HIS A 428 26.77 -6.13 -32.66
CA HIS A 428 27.13 -5.36 -31.47
C HIS A 428 28.40 -5.87 -30.78
N TYR A 429 28.76 -7.14 -30.87
CA TYR A 429 29.87 -7.68 -30.08
C TYR A 429 31.18 -7.79 -30.88
N SER A 430 31.14 -8.44 -32.05
CA SER A 430 32.31 -8.63 -32.92
C SER A 430 32.78 -7.33 -33.55
N ALA A 431 31.85 -6.46 -33.96
CA ALA A 431 32.15 -5.13 -34.51
C ALA A 431 32.75 -4.14 -33.50
N ALA A 432 32.73 -4.46 -32.20
CA ALA A 432 33.31 -3.64 -31.12
C ALA A 432 34.64 -4.20 -30.58
N SER A 433 35.08 -5.34 -31.11
CA SER A 433 36.33 -6.03 -30.77
C SER A 433 37.38 -5.91 -31.89
N ARG A 434 37.02 -5.23 -32.98
CA ARG A 434 37.94 -4.53 -33.89
C ARG A 434 37.99 -3.07 -33.46
#